data_AF-A0A940JP01-F1
#
_entry.id   AF-A0A940JP01-F1
#
_cell.length_a   1.000
_cell.length_b   1.000
_cell.length_c   1.000
_cell.angle_alpha   90.00
_cell.angle_beta   90.00
_cell.angle_gamma   90.00
#
_symmetry.space_group_name_H-M   'P 1'
#
loop_
_entity.id
_entity.type
_entity.pdbx_description
1 polymer ?
#
loop_
_entity_poly.entity_id
_entity_poly.type
_entity_poly.pdbx_seq_one_letter_code
_entity_poly.pdbx_strand_id
1 'polypeptide(L)' 'IMLGEIALSGELRPVAHLPMRLREAAKLGFEQAYLPRAANDGNAAMKEQGFARLSDLVDQMLGRGVQ' A
#
# COMPACT_ATOMS: atom_id res chain seq x y z
N ILE A 1 6.91 -2.73 2.44
CA ILE A 1 6.65 -1.41 3.08
C ILE A 1 5.17 -1.05 2.98
N MET A 2 4.67 -0.14 3.81
CA MET A 2 3.29 0.37 3.78
C MET A 2 3.32 1.89 3.72
N LEU A 3 2.51 2.49 2.85
CA LEU A 3 2.45 3.93 2.66
C LEU A 3 1.01 4.35 2.45
N GLY A 4 0.47 5.19 3.33
CA GLY A 4 -0.88 5.70 3.24
C GLY A 4 -1.28 6.42 4.53
N GLU A 5 -2.39 7.13 4.49
CA GLU A 5 -3.00 7.74 5.65
C GLU A 5 -4.20 6.90 6.10
N ILE A 6 -4.48 6.89 7.41
CA ILE A 6 -5.59 6.14 8.00
C ILE A 6 -6.57 7.15 8.60
N ALA A 7 -7.81 7.13 8.14
CA ALA A 7 -8.90 7.87 8.78
C ALA A 7 -9.41 7.11 10.01
N LEU A 8 -10.06 7.82 10.95
CA LEU A 8 -10.68 7.18 12.12
C LEU A 8 -11.77 6.15 11.74
N SER A 9 -12.40 6.32 10.56
CA SER A 9 -13.34 5.37 9.98
C SER A 9 -12.70 4.05 9.50
N GLY A 10 -11.36 3.98 9.46
CA GLY A 10 -10.60 2.87 8.91
C GLY A 10 -10.42 2.92 7.38
N GLU A 11 -10.81 4.01 6.72
CA GLU A 11 -10.52 4.26 5.30
C GLU A 11 -9.02 4.54 5.08
N LEU A 12 -8.43 3.94 4.03
CA LEU A 12 -7.05 4.20 3.61
C LEU A 12 -7.01 5.25 2.51
N ARG A 13 -6.17 6.28 2.69
CA ARG A 13 -6.11 7.45 1.81
C ARG A 13 -4.72 7.66 1.21
N PRO A 14 -4.62 8.14 -0.05
CA PRO A 14 -3.34 8.42 -0.70
C PRO A 14 -2.49 9.42 0.09
N VAL A 15 -1.17 9.17 0.13
CA VAL A 15 -0.18 10.13 0.64
C VAL A 15 0.55 10.80 -0.53
N ALA A 16 1.01 12.04 -0.32
CA ALA A 16 1.77 12.78 -1.32
C ALA A 16 3.11 12.10 -1.68
N HIS A 17 3.53 12.30 -2.93
CA HIS A 17 4.83 11.86 -3.48
C HIS A 17 5.07 10.34 -3.46
N LEU A 18 4.00 9.55 -3.56
CA LEU A 18 4.08 8.09 -3.49
C LEU A 18 5.08 7.46 -4.50
N PRO A 19 5.11 7.85 -5.79
CA PRO A 19 6.05 7.25 -6.75
C PRO A 19 7.53 7.44 -6.38
N MET A 20 7.87 8.60 -5.80
CA MET A 20 9.25 8.88 -5.38
C MET A 20 9.64 8.03 -4.16
N ARG A 21 8.74 7.88 -3.19
CA ARG A 21 8.96 7.04 -2.01
C ARG A 21 9.11 5.56 -2.38
N LEU A 22 8.32 5.08 -3.35
CA LEU A 22 8.40 3.71 -3.85
C LEU A 22 9.73 3.44 -4.56
N ARG A 23 10.21 4.37 -5.39
CA ARG A 23 11.54 4.25 -6.01
C ARG A 23 12.66 4.18 -4.98
N GLU A 24 12.58 4.97 -3.92
CA GLU A 24 13.60 4.94 -2.86
C GLU A 24 13.53 3.63 -2.07
N ALA A 25 12.33 3.14 -1.77
CA ALA A 25 12.15 1.84 -1.15
C ALA A 25 12.69 0.69 -2.02
N ALA A 26 12.48 0.75 -3.34
CA ALA A 26 13.01 -0.24 -4.26
C ALA A 26 14.55 -0.28 -4.22
N LYS A 27 15.21 0.88 -4.18
CA LYS A 27 16.68 0.97 -4.05
C LYS A 27 17.22 0.37 -2.75
N LEU A 28 16.43 0.45 -1.68
CA LEU A 28 16.76 -0.17 -0.39
C LEU A 28 16.51 -1.68 -0.36
N GLY A 29 16.04 -2.26 -1.47
CA GLY A 29 15.81 -3.71 -1.60
C GLY A 29 14.42 -4.15 -1.13
N PHE A 30 13.48 -3.23 -0.91
CA PHE A 30 12.10 -3.64 -0.67
C PHE A 30 11.47 -4.14 -1.97
N GLU A 31 10.73 -5.25 -1.90
CA GLU A 31 10.12 -5.89 -3.08
C GLU A 31 8.60 -5.69 -3.18
N GLN A 32 7.94 -5.40 -2.05
CA GLN A 32 6.48 -5.28 -1.96
C GLN A 32 6.02 -4.04 -1.20
N ALA A 33 5.01 -3.37 -1.74
CA ALA A 33 4.36 -2.21 -1.16
C ALA A 33 2.85 -2.44 -1.01
N TYR A 34 2.32 -2.09 0.17
CA TYR A 34 0.88 -2.07 0.44
C TYR A 34 0.42 -0.61 0.50
N LEU A 35 -0.57 -0.28 -0.33
CA LEU A 35 -0.96 1.10 -0.66
C LEU A 35 -2.47 1.29 -0.54
N PRO A 36 -2.96 2.53 -0.35
CA PRO A 36 -4.35 2.88 -0.59
C PRO A 36 -4.74 2.49 -2.02
N ARG A 37 -5.92 1.87 -2.18
CA ARG A 37 -6.41 1.42 -3.49
C ARG A 37 -6.47 2.54 -4.52
N ALA A 38 -6.80 3.76 -4.07
CA ALA A 38 -6.84 4.95 -4.92
C ALA A 38 -5.46 5.44 -5.40
N ALA A 39 -4.37 4.92 -4.81
CA ALA A 39 -3.00 5.29 -5.14
C ALA A 39 -2.23 4.18 -5.87
N ASN A 40 -2.86 3.04 -6.15
CA ASN A 40 -2.28 1.98 -6.96
C ASN A 40 -2.47 2.34 -8.44
N ASP A 41 -1.43 2.91 -9.05
CA ASP A 41 -1.45 3.41 -10.43
C ASP A 41 -0.84 2.41 -11.44
N GLY A 42 -0.37 1.25 -10.98
CA GLY A 42 0.16 0.18 -11.81
C GLY A 42 1.49 0.48 -12.50
N ASN A 43 2.11 1.65 -12.25
CA ASN A 43 3.43 2.01 -12.77
C ASN A 43 4.50 1.70 -11.73
N ALA A 44 4.57 0.43 -11.36
CA ALA A 44 5.14 0.03 -10.10
C ALA A 44 6.64 -0.29 -10.22
N ALA A 45 7.46 0.40 -9.42
CA ALA A 45 8.87 0.06 -9.25
C ALA A 45 9.07 -1.22 -8.41
N MET A 46 7.99 -1.74 -7.81
CA MET A 46 7.93 -2.87 -6.88
C MET A 46 6.59 -3.60 -7.03
N LYS A 47 6.37 -4.75 -6.38
CA LYS A 47 5.02 -5.36 -6.34
C LYS A 47 4.10 -4.50 -5.48
N GLU A 48 2.97 -4.07 -6.03
CA GLU A 48 2.02 -3.20 -5.33
C GLU A 48 0.69 -3.91 -5.11
N GLN A 49 0.13 -3.78 -3.91
CA GLN A 49 -1.20 -4.26 -3.58
C GLN A 49 -2.00 -3.15 -2.89
N GLY A 50 -3.19 -2.86 -3.43
CA GLY A 50 -4.03 -1.75 -3.02
C GLY A 50 -5.18 -2.17 -2.10
N PHE A 51 -5.40 -1.44 -1.00
CA PHE A 51 -6.49 -1.68 -0.04
C PHE A 51 -7.34 -0.42 0.15
N ALA A 52 -8.65 -0.59 0.26
CA ALA A 52 -9.56 0.53 0.54
C ALA A 52 -9.72 0.76 2.05
N ARG A 53 -9.63 -0.30 2.86
CA ARG A 53 -9.82 -0.25 4.31
C ARG A 53 -8.68 -0.92 5.06
N LEU A 54 -8.46 -0.45 6.29
CA LEU A 54 -7.47 -1.01 7.19
C LEU A 54 -7.80 -2.47 7.57
N SER A 55 -9.08 -2.81 7.71
CA SER A 55 -9.52 -4.19 7.97
C SER A 55 -8.99 -5.17 6.93
N ASP A 56 -9.11 -4.82 5.65
CA ASP A 56 -8.75 -5.67 4.53
C ASP A 56 -7.22 -5.90 4.50
N LEU A 57 -6.45 -4.85 4.83
CA LEU A 57 -5.00 -4.94 4.97
C LEU A 57 -4.61 -5.85 6.16
N VAL A 58 -5.28 -5.72 7.30
CA VAL A 58 -5.04 -6.55 8.48
C VAL A 58 -5.38 -8.02 8.19
N ASP A 59 -6.50 -8.28 7.51
CA ASP A 59 -6.87 -9.64 7.11
C ASP A 59 -5.82 -10.25 6.16
N GLN A 60 -5.30 -9.48 5.21
CA GLN A 60 -4.19 -9.92 4.36
C GLN A 60 -2.94 -10.27 5.19
N MET A 61 -2.56 -9.43 6.15
CA MET A 61 -1.39 -9.68 7.01
C MET A 61 -1.52 -10.93 7.87
N LEU A 62 -2.74 -11.20 8.34
CA LEU A 62 -3.05 -12.38 9.15
C LEU A 62 -3.27 -13.65 8.30
N GLY A 63 -3.09 -13.58 6.98
CA GLY A 63 -3.31 -14.70 6.07
C GLY A 63 -4.78 -15.09 5.91
N ARG A 64 -5.70 -14.18 6.25
CA ARG A 64 -7.16 -14.35 6.15
C ARG A 64 -7.76 -13.71 4.89
N GLY A 65 -6.95 -12.97 4.13
CA GLY A 65 -7.36 -12.34 2.88
C GLY A 65 -7.74 -13.36 1.81
N VAL A 66 -8.86 -13.11 1.13
CA VAL A 66 -9.24 -13.81 -0.10
C VAL A 66 -8.36 -13.27 -1.23
N GLN A 67 -7.74 -14.17 -2.00
CA GLN A 67 -6.88 -13.86 -3.16
C GLN A 67 -7.60 -13.04 -4.22
#